data_AF-A0A5B0G7V0-F1
#
_entry.id   AF-A0A5B0G7V0-F1
#
_cell.length_a   1.000
_cell.length_b   1.000
_cell.length_c   1.000
_cell.angle_alpha   90.00
_cell.angle_beta   90.00
_cell.angle_gamma   90.00
#
_symmetry.space_group_name_H-M   'P 1'
#
loop_
_entity.id
_entity.type
_entity.pdbx_description
1 polymer ?
#
loop_
_entity_poly.entity_id
_entity_poly.type
_entity_poly.pdbx_seq_one_letter_code
_entity_poly.pdbx_strand_id
1 'polypeptide(L)'
;HNRPNLRTAGGAIGTPWLFPSSRPGRHIDPQAIMQRLRALGVNLLGSRNTALQQLVSEIPAPLVAEMLGYSDQVTQRHAALAGTTWANYATARNVANSQKETDW
;
A
#
# COMPACT_ATOMS: atom_id res chain seq x y z
N HIS A 1 14.84 27.31 -30.71
CA HIS A 1 13.72 27.12 -29.75
C HIS A 1 14.21 26.36 -28.52
N ASN A 2 14.65 27.09 -27.49
CA ASN A 2 15.15 26.52 -26.23
C ASN A 2 13.95 26.31 -25.28
N ARG A 3 13.64 25.07 -24.89
CA ARG A 3 12.55 24.74 -23.96
C ARG A 3 13.14 24.54 -22.55
N PRO A 4 13.01 25.52 -21.63
CA PRO A 4 13.65 25.48 -20.31
C PRO A 4 13.08 24.42 -19.34
N ASN A 5 12.05 23.67 -19.74
CA ASN A 5 11.31 22.76 -18.84
C ASN A 5 11.72 21.28 -18.97
N LEU A 6 12.88 20.98 -19.58
CA LEU A 6 13.35 19.60 -19.77
C LEU A 6 13.98 18.97 -18.51
N ARG A 7 14.19 19.73 -17.42
CA ARG A 7 14.85 19.25 -16.19
C ARG A 7 13.89 18.77 -15.08
N THR A 8 12.60 18.62 -15.37
CA THR A 8 11.58 18.19 -14.38
C THR A 8 10.92 16.85 -14.76
N ALA A 9 11.53 16.10 -15.68
CA ALA A 9 11.13 14.73 -15.97
C ALA A 9 12.14 13.76 -15.34
N GLY A 10 11.74 13.11 -14.26
CA GLY A 10 12.46 11.97 -13.65
C GLY A 10 13.46 12.36 -12.58
N GLY A 11 13.03 12.34 -11.31
CA GLY A 11 13.93 12.21 -10.16
C GLY A 11 14.95 13.33 -9.98
N ALA A 12 14.54 14.60 -10.14
CA ALA A 12 15.44 15.72 -9.88
C ALA A 12 15.92 15.69 -8.42
N ILE A 13 17.20 15.42 -8.22
CA ILE A 13 17.91 15.53 -6.94
C ILE A 13 17.57 16.91 -6.36
N GLY A 14 16.79 16.92 -5.27
CA GLY A 14 16.30 18.15 -4.63
C GLY A 14 14.79 18.29 -4.45
N THR A 15 13.95 17.36 -4.95
CA THR A 15 12.50 17.39 -4.67
C THR A 15 12.13 16.46 -3.51
N PRO A 16 11.35 16.90 -2.50
CA PRO A 16 10.90 16.03 -1.41
C PRO A 16 9.77 15.05 -1.83
N TRP A 17 9.28 15.15 -3.06
CA TRP A 17 8.10 14.42 -3.52
C TRP A 17 8.49 13.12 -4.22
N LEU A 18 7.92 12.00 -3.78
CA LEU A 18 8.07 10.69 -4.44
C LEU A 18 7.62 10.73 -5.91
N PHE A 19 6.54 11.47 -6.18
CA PHE A 19 6.01 11.68 -7.53
C PHE A 19 5.97 13.18 -7.86
N PRO A 20 7.00 13.72 -8.52
CA PRO A 20 7.06 15.14 -8.85
C PRO A 20 6.08 15.50 -9.98
N SER A 21 5.51 16.71 -9.88
CA SER A 21 4.75 17.33 -10.97
C SER A 21 5.67 18.01 -11.98
N SER A 22 5.16 18.30 -13.18
CA SER A 22 5.83 19.19 -14.13
C SER A 22 5.88 20.64 -13.65
N ARG A 23 5.10 20.98 -12.61
CA ARG A 23 5.16 22.29 -11.92
C ARG A 23 6.18 22.23 -10.78
N PRO A 24 7.16 23.15 -10.72
CA PRO A 24 8.13 23.20 -9.63
C PRO A 24 7.47 23.26 -8.24
N GLY A 25 8.10 22.58 -7.27
CA GLY A 25 7.68 22.61 -5.86
C GLY A 25 6.41 21.82 -5.52
N ARG A 26 5.79 21.11 -6.47
CA ARG A 26 4.53 20.38 -6.23
C ARG A 26 4.65 18.90 -6.59
N HIS A 27 3.99 18.07 -5.79
CA HIS A 27 3.65 16.71 -6.16
C HIS A 27 2.63 16.70 -7.31
N ILE A 28 2.62 15.63 -8.09
CA ILE A 28 1.60 15.42 -9.12
C ILE A 28 0.22 15.25 -8.47
N ASP A 29 -0.80 15.80 -9.12
CA ASP A 29 -2.17 15.67 -8.66
C ASP A 29 -2.65 14.20 -8.71
N PRO A 30 -3.33 13.68 -7.67
CA PRO A 30 -3.80 12.31 -7.64
C PRO A 30 -4.74 11.95 -8.81
N GLN A 31 -5.61 12.86 -9.24
CA GLN A 31 -6.50 12.61 -10.39
C GLN A 31 -5.69 12.51 -11.68
N ALA A 32 -4.65 13.31 -11.83
CA ALA A 32 -3.75 13.23 -12.98
C ALA A 32 -3.00 11.87 -13.04
N ILE A 33 -2.51 11.35 -11.92
CA ILE A 33 -1.96 9.97 -11.87
C ILE A 33 -3.04 8.96 -12.25
N MET A 34 -4.22 9.05 -11.64
CA MET A 34 -5.29 8.08 -11.88
C MET A 34 -5.74 8.05 -13.34
N GLN A 35 -5.85 9.21 -13.99
CA GLN A 35 -6.15 9.31 -15.41
C GLN A 35 -5.06 8.66 -16.28
N ARG A 36 -3.79 8.88 -15.96
CA ARG A 36 -2.66 8.25 -16.66
C ARG A 36 -2.69 6.73 -16.53
N LEU A 37 -2.91 6.22 -15.32
CA LEU A 37 -3.02 4.77 -15.08
C LEU A 37 -4.20 4.16 -15.84
N ARG A 38 -5.36 4.81 -15.84
CA ARG A 38 -6.53 4.36 -16.61
C ARG A 38 -6.28 4.39 -18.12
N ALA A 39 -5.58 5.40 -18.63
CA ALA A 39 -5.21 5.49 -20.04
C ALA A 39 -4.28 4.35 -20.48
N LEU A 40 -3.51 3.78 -19.54
CA LEU A 40 -2.70 2.58 -19.75
C LEU A 40 -3.50 1.27 -19.56
N GLY A 41 -4.82 1.34 -19.36
CA GLY A 41 -5.68 0.18 -19.15
C GLY A 41 -5.67 -0.37 -17.72
N VAL A 42 -5.05 0.32 -16.76
CA VAL A 42 -5.00 -0.14 -15.37
C VAL A 42 -6.34 0.13 -14.68
N ASN A 43 -7.02 -0.95 -14.26
CA ASN A 43 -8.15 -0.84 -13.35
C ASN A 43 -7.63 -0.60 -11.93
N LEU A 44 -7.67 0.65 -11.47
CA LEU A 44 -7.17 1.07 -10.15
C LEU A 44 -7.77 0.28 -8.99
N LEU A 45 -9.09 0.10 -8.98
CA LEU A 45 -9.78 -0.60 -7.88
C LEU A 45 -9.50 -2.11 -7.92
N GLY A 46 -9.57 -2.71 -9.11
CA GLY A 46 -9.23 -4.12 -9.31
C GLY A 46 -7.80 -4.41 -8.90
N SER A 47 -6.85 -3.62 -9.39
CA SER A 47 -5.42 -3.77 -9.07
C SER A 47 -5.15 -3.63 -7.58
N ARG A 48 -5.78 -2.65 -6.91
CA ARG A 48 -5.65 -2.47 -5.46
C ARG A 48 -6.20 -3.66 -4.68
N ASN A 49 -7.39 -4.14 -5.05
CA ASN A 49 -8.03 -5.26 -4.38
C ASN A 49 -7.23 -6.56 -4.58
N THR A 50 -6.75 -6.80 -5.80
CA THR A 50 -5.92 -7.97 -6.10
C THR A 50 -4.59 -7.90 -5.35
N ALA A 51 -3.91 -6.74 -5.33
CA ALA A 51 -2.68 -6.58 -4.57
C ALA A 51 -2.89 -6.85 -3.07
N LEU A 52 -3.99 -6.37 -2.50
CA LEU A 52 -4.32 -6.62 -1.10
C LEU A 52 -4.62 -8.11 -0.85
N GLN A 53 -5.38 -8.77 -1.74
CA GLN A 53 -5.63 -10.22 -1.64
C GLN A 53 -4.33 -11.04 -1.72
N GLN A 54 -3.43 -10.69 -2.63
CA GLN A 54 -2.11 -11.34 -2.74
C GLN A 54 -1.31 -11.16 -1.46
N LEU A 55 -1.25 -9.95 -0.92
CA LEU A 55 -0.49 -9.68 0.30
C LEU A 55 -1.04 -10.45 1.51
N VAL A 56 -2.36 -10.57 1.63
CA VAL A 56 -3.00 -11.35 2.71
C VAL A 56 -2.87 -12.87 2.50
N SER A 57 -2.49 -13.30 1.30
CA SER A 57 -2.12 -14.69 1.04
C SER A 57 -0.71 -15.02 1.52
N GLU A 58 0.19 -14.05 1.54
CA GLU A 58 1.59 -14.22 1.95
C GLU A 58 1.81 -13.93 3.44
N ILE A 59 1.06 -12.98 3.98
CA ILE A 59 1.24 -12.45 5.34
C ILE A 59 -0.12 -12.43 6.07
N PRO A 60 -0.16 -12.70 7.39
CA PRO A 60 -1.39 -12.63 8.18
C PRO A 60 -2.10 -11.27 8.08
N ALA A 61 -3.43 -11.32 7.91
CA ALA A 61 -4.28 -10.14 7.73
C ALA A 61 -4.09 -9.02 8.77
N PRO A 62 -3.91 -9.29 10.09
CA PRO A 62 -3.70 -8.22 11.06
C PRO A 62 -2.40 -7.44 10.82
N LEU A 63 -1.34 -8.13 10.39
CA LEU A 63 -0.06 -7.49 10.10
C LEU A 63 -0.16 -6.61 8.85
N VAL A 64 -0.90 -7.07 7.84
CA VAL A 64 -1.20 -6.28 6.64
C VAL A 64 -2.04 -5.03 6.99
N ALA A 65 -2.99 -5.16 7.92
CA ALA A 65 -3.79 -4.04 8.41
C ALA A 65 -2.91 -2.96 9.05
N GLU A 66 -1.99 -3.36 9.93
CA GLU A 66 -1.03 -2.47 10.58
C GLU A 66 -0.07 -1.82 9.56
N MET A 67 0.47 -2.58 8.61
CA MET A 67 1.42 -2.09 7.60
C MET A 67 0.81 -1.07 6.63
N LEU A 68 -0.45 -1.28 6.24
CA LEU A 68 -1.13 -0.46 5.22
C LEU A 68 -2.13 0.54 5.82
N GLY A 69 -2.32 0.53 7.14
CA GLY A 69 -3.27 1.41 7.84
C GLY A 69 -4.74 1.08 7.59
N TYR A 70 -5.06 -0.19 7.32
CA TYR A 70 -6.44 -0.66 7.21
C TYR A 70 -6.99 -1.10 8.57
N SER A 71 -8.32 -1.17 8.69
CA SER A 71 -8.92 -1.85 9.83
C SER A 71 -8.83 -3.37 9.68
N ASP A 72 -8.70 -4.08 10.79
CA ASP A 72 -8.65 -5.55 10.81
C ASP A 72 -9.86 -6.17 10.09
N GLN A 73 -11.04 -5.57 10.25
CA GLN A 73 -12.27 -6.05 9.59
C GLN A 73 -12.16 -6.01 8.07
N VAL A 74 -11.57 -4.96 7.50
CA VAL A 74 -11.40 -4.82 6.05
C VAL A 74 -10.41 -5.87 5.56
N THR A 75 -9.26 -5.97 6.21
CA THR A 75 -8.21 -6.91 5.78
C THR A 75 -8.65 -8.37 5.96
N GLN A 76 -9.41 -8.69 7.01
CA GLN A 76 -9.99 -10.01 7.23
C GLN A 76 -11.03 -10.36 6.15
N ARG A 77 -11.86 -9.41 5.72
CA ARG A 77 -12.77 -9.62 4.58
C ARG A 77 -12.00 -9.94 3.30
N HIS A 78 -10.89 -9.25 3.06
CA HIS A 78 -10.04 -9.56 1.90
C HIS A 78 -9.32 -10.91 2.05
N ALA A 79 -8.93 -11.33 3.26
CA ALA A 79 -8.40 -12.67 3.54
C ALA A 79 -9.41 -13.75 3.18
N ALA A 80 -10.66 -13.59 3.63
CA ALA A 80 -11.75 -14.51 3.33
C ALA A 80 -12.03 -14.61 1.83
N LEU A 81 -11.98 -13.48 1.11
CA LEU A 81 -12.12 -13.45 -0.36
C LEU A 81 -10.93 -14.09 -1.09
N ALA A 82 -9.73 -14.02 -0.51
CA ALA A 82 -8.53 -14.70 -1.01
C ALA A 82 -8.48 -16.19 -0.64
N GLY A 83 -9.41 -16.66 0.22
CA GLY A 83 -9.46 -18.04 0.70
C GLY A 83 -8.41 -18.36 1.77
N THR A 84 -7.82 -17.36 2.44
CA THR A 84 -6.79 -17.58 3.46
C THR A 84 -7.33 -17.43 4.88
N THR A 85 -7.15 -18.46 5.71
CA THR A 85 -7.50 -18.46 7.14
C THR A 85 -6.26 -18.73 7.97
N TRP A 86 -5.60 -17.67 8.42
CA TRP A 86 -4.39 -17.75 9.25
C TRP A 86 -4.73 -18.02 10.73
N ALA A 87 -5.22 -19.23 11.06
CA ALA A 87 -5.58 -19.60 12.43
C ALA A 87 -4.37 -19.60 13.40
N ASN A 88 -3.19 -20.00 12.92
CA ASN A 88 -1.99 -20.15 13.76
C ASN A 88 -1.41 -18.82 14.23
N TYR A 89 -1.66 -17.72 13.50
CA TYR A 89 -1.13 -16.40 13.85
C TYR A 89 -1.71 -15.87 15.17
N ALA A 90 -3.01 -16.08 15.39
CA ALA A 90 -3.68 -15.70 16.64
C ALA A 90 -3.11 -16.46 17.84
N THR A 91 -2.82 -17.75 17.67
CA THR A 91 -2.18 -18.57 18.72
C THR A 91 -0.80 -18.05 19.08
N ALA A 92 0.06 -17.75 18.09
CA ALA A 92 1.39 -17.21 18.35
C ALA A 92 1.37 -15.84 19.04
N ARG A 93 0.43 -14.96 18.64
CA ARG A 93 0.23 -13.64 19.28
C ARG A 93 -0.17 -13.78 20.76
N ASN A 94 -1.09 -14.71 21.06
CA ASN A 94 -1.55 -14.94 22.43
C ASN A 94 -0.43 -15.50 23.32
N VAL A 95 0.35 -16.46 22.82
CA VAL A 95 1.51 -17.01 23.56
C VAL A 95 2.53 -15.91 23.87
N ALA A 96 2.82 -15.03 22.90
CA ALA A 96 3.75 -13.92 23.10
C ALA A 96 3.25 -12.90 24.15
N ASN A 97 1.94 -12.69 24.25
CA ASN A 97 1.36 -11.82 25.28
C ASN A 97 1.37 -12.47 26.67
N SER A 98 1.05 -13.77 26.78
CA SER A 98 1.07 -14.48 28.07
C SER A 98 2.47 -14.56 28.69
N GLN A 99 3.52 -14.70 27.86
CA GLN A 99 4.90 -14.73 28.36
C GLN A 99 5.35 -13.39 28.97
N LYS A 100 4.84 -12.26 28.47
CA LYS A 100 5.13 -10.93 29.01
C LYS A 100 4.46 -10.65 30.36
N GLU A 101 3.42 -11.40 30.70
CA GLU A 101 2.66 -11.24 31.95
C GLU A 101 3.27 -12.06 33.10
N THR A 102 4.10 -13.07 32.79
CA THR A 102 4.80 -13.91 33.76
C THR A 102 6.22 -13.47 34.12
N ASP A 103 6.74 -12.40 33.50
CA ASP A 103 8.12 -11.89 33.66
C ASP A 103 8.23 -10.60 34.52
N TRP A 104 7.21 -10.31 35.34
CA TRP A 104 7.24 -9.28 36.40
C TRP A 104 7.10 -9.93 37.79
#